data_AF-A0A3B4BET8-F1
#
_entry.id   AF-A0A3B4BET8-F1
#
_cell.length_a   1.000
_cell.length_b   1.000
_cell.length_c   1.000
_cell.angle_alpha   90.00
_cell.angle_beta   90.00
_cell.angle_gamma   90.00
#
_symmetry.space_group_name_H-M   'P 1'
#
loop_
_entity.id
_entity.type
_entity.pdbx_description
1 polymer ?
#
loop_
_entity_poly.entity_id
_entity_poly.type
_entity_poly.pdbx_seq_one_letter_code
_entity_poly.pdbx_strand_id
1 'polypeptide(L)'
;KAGKDKDDKGDKDSDKEDDAGPPCGPICVNETVDALLKDTKRQISTLKEKLNTVSLWMQLQVPKVEDGNNFGVAVQEKVFELLTNTRTKIEAFQTLLGKYSNERGDAVAKAAKSPHVGDYRALVHQLDQFLYCELRLIVLEIRNIYLMKCKKSMSYCQNVIFLVMISPTVPFLIIS
;
A
#
# COMPACT_ATOMS: atom_id res chain seq x y z
N LYS A 1 -36.70 -35.45 -42.63
CA LYS A 1 -36.38 -34.27 -43.47
C LYS A 1 -37.51 -33.28 -43.27
N ALA A 2 -37.44 -32.35 -42.31
CA ALA A 2 -36.61 -31.15 -42.24
C ALA A 2 -37.10 -30.02 -43.18
N GLY A 3 -37.43 -28.87 -42.57
CA GLY A 3 -37.60 -27.53 -43.16
C GLY A 3 -39.05 -27.12 -43.49
N LYS A 4 -39.52 -25.89 -43.27
CA LYS A 4 -38.88 -24.65 -42.75
C LYS A 4 -39.94 -23.55 -42.57
N ASP A 5 -39.74 -22.73 -41.54
CA ASP A 5 -40.01 -21.28 -41.39
C ASP A 5 -41.38 -20.66 -41.73
N LYS A 6 -42.00 -20.02 -40.73
CA LYS A 6 -41.85 -18.57 -40.45
C LYS A 6 -42.74 -18.22 -39.26
N ASP A 7 -42.18 -17.60 -38.23
CA ASP A 7 -42.88 -16.47 -37.63
C ASP A 7 -41.90 -15.49 -37.01
N ASP A 8 -42.22 -14.26 -37.31
CA ASP A 8 -41.49 -13.02 -37.17
C ASP A 8 -41.64 -12.52 -35.74
N LYS A 9 -40.53 -12.22 -35.07
CA LYS A 9 -40.56 -11.41 -33.86
C LYS A 9 -39.34 -10.49 -33.88
N GLY A 10 -39.57 -9.34 -34.50
CA GLY A 10 -38.62 -8.26 -34.66
C GLY A 10 -37.88 -7.93 -33.36
N ASP A 11 -36.55 -7.97 -33.47
CA ASP A 11 -35.65 -7.26 -32.59
C ASP A 11 -35.95 -5.76 -32.74
N LYS A 12 -36.68 -5.21 -31.78
CA LYS A 12 -36.56 -3.80 -31.44
C LYS A 12 -35.33 -3.67 -30.55
N ASP A 13 -34.16 -3.71 -31.16
CA ASP A 13 -32.98 -3.04 -30.63
C ASP A 13 -33.23 -1.53 -30.77
N SER A 14 -34.04 -1.01 -29.85
CA SER A 14 -34.23 0.42 -29.69
C SER A 14 -32.95 0.99 -29.10
N ASP A 15 -32.12 1.55 -29.98
CA ASP A 15 -31.32 2.75 -29.76
C ASP A 15 -30.79 2.92 -28.33
N LYS A 16 -29.72 2.20 -27.99
CA LYS A 16 -28.71 2.82 -27.13
C LYS A 16 -27.94 3.79 -28.03
N GLU A 17 -28.52 4.96 -28.27
CA GLU A 17 -27.68 6.12 -28.56
C GLU A 17 -26.75 6.26 -27.37
N ASP A 18 -25.55 5.71 -27.52
CA ASP A 18 -24.45 5.97 -26.61
C ASP A 18 -24.35 7.49 -26.51
N ASP A 19 -24.68 8.00 -25.32
CA ASP A 19 -24.52 9.38 -24.86
C ASP A 19 -23.02 9.74 -24.91
N ALA A 20 -22.53 9.82 -26.15
CA ALA A 20 -21.17 10.08 -26.53
C ALA A 20 -21.03 11.59 -26.41
N GLY A 21 -20.28 12.00 -25.38
CA GLY A 21 -19.94 13.40 -25.18
C GLY A 21 -19.26 14.00 -26.41
N PRO A 22 -19.08 15.34 -26.42
CA PRO A 22 -18.44 16.02 -27.53
C PRO A 22 -17.04 15.46 -27.80
N PRO A 23 -16.55 15.53 -29.06
CA PRO A 23 -15.22 15.06 -29.41
C PRO A 23 -14.17 15.70 -28.50
N CYS A 24 -13.33 14.86 -27.89
CA CYS A 24 -12.30 15.29 -26.96
C CYS A 24 -10.95 14.67 -27.38
N GLY A 25 -9.92 15.51 -27.46
CA GLY A 25 -8.55 15.04 -27.71
C GLY A 25 -8.00 14.21 -26.54
N PRO A 26 -6.84 13.56 -26.72
CA PRO A 26 -6.22 12.78 -25.65
C PRO A 26 -5.88 13.66 -24.45
N ILE A 27 -6.29 13.24 -23.26
CA ILE A 27 -5.97 13.93 -21.99
C ILE A 27 -4.87 13.14 -21.29
N CYS A 28 -3.71 13.77 -21.11
CA CYS A 28 -2.53 13.15 -20.52
C CYS A 28 -2.65 12.93 -19.00
N VAL A 29 -1.79 12.04 -18.49
CA VAL A 29 -1.54 11.90 -17.05
C VAL A 29 -0.81 13.13 -16.52
N ASN A 30 -0.93 13.39 -15.21
CA ASN A 30 -0.08 14.36 -14.55
C ASN A 30 1.32 13.74 -14.35
N GLU A 31 2.28 14.13 -15.19
CA GLU A 31 3.62 13.52 -15.23
C GLU A 31 4.36 13.61 -13.90
N THR A 32 4.27 14.75 -13.21
CA THR A 32 4.90 14.95 -11.90
C THR A 32 4.34 14.00 -10.85
N VAL A 33 3.00 13.90 -10.76
CA VAL A 33 2.33 13.01 -9.81
C VAL A 33 2.60 11.55 -10.17
N ASP A 34 2.58 11.19 -11.45
CA ASP A 34 2.84 9.82 -11.92
C ASP A 34 4.28 9.37 -11.61
N ALA A 35 5.27 10.23 -11.81
CA ALA A 35 6.66 9.95 -11.45
C ALA A 35 6.81 9.71 -9.94
N LEU A 36 6.27 10.61 -9.11
CA LEU A 36 6.30 10.47 -7.65
C LEU A 36 5.53 9.23 -7.16
N LEU A 37 4.41 8.91 -7.80
CA LEU A 37 3.60 7.73 -7.49
C LEU A 37 4.39 6.44 -7.76
N LYS A 38 5.07 6.33 -8.90
CA LYS A 38 5.90 5.18 -9.26
C LYS A 38 7.04 4.99 -8.26
N ASP A 39 7.76 6.06 -7.94
CA ASP A 39 8.85 6.00 -6.97
C ASP A 39 8.37 5.63 -5.58
N THR A 40 7.25 6.21 -5.13
CA THR A 40 6.68 5.92 -3.80
C THR A 40 6.17 4.47 -3.71
N LYS A 41 5.52 3.94 -4.77
CA LYS A 41 5.12 2.54 -4.84
C LYS A 41 6.32 1.60 -4.73
N ARG A 42 7.45 1.92 -5.37
CA ARG A 42 8.70 1.16 -5.25
C ARG A 42 9.21 1.16 -3.80
N GLN A 43 9.26 2.33 -3.15
CA GLN A 43 9.67 2.45 -1.76
C GLN A 43 8.78 1.65 -0.79
N ILE A 44 7.46 1.67 -1.02
CA ILE A 44 6.51 0.86 -0.25
C ILE A 44 6.80 -0.64 -0.40
N SER A 45 7.05 -1.12 -1.62
CA SER A 45 7.36 -2.55 -1.86
C SER A 45 8.61 -2.98 -1.08
N THR A 46 9.70 -2.23 -1.21
CA THR A 46 10.94 -2.51 -0.48
C THR A 46 10.74 -2.44 1.03
N LEU A 47 9.94 -1.51 1.53
CA LEU A 47 9.63 -1.43 2.95
C LEU A 47 8.84 -2.65 3.44
N LYS A 48 7.87 -3.15 2.67
CA LYS A 48 7.11 -4.36 3.00
C LYS A 48 8.01 -5.59 3.08
N GLU A 49 8.90 -5.77 2.10
CA GLU A 49 9.86 -6.88 2.10
C GLU A 49 10.75 -6.85 3.35
N LYS A 50 11.36 -5.69 3.64
CA LYS A 50 12.20 -5.51 4.83
C LYS A 50 11.41 -5.71 6.13
N LEU A 51 10.16 -5.22 6.18
CA LEU A 51 9.30 -5.40 7.34
C LEU A 51 8.98 -6.88 7.56
N ASN A 52 8.68 -7.64 6.50
CA ASN A 52 8.43 -9.07 6.58
C ASN A 52 9.67 -9.84 7.06
N THR A 53 10.87 -9.52 6.57
CA THR A 53 12.12 -10.13 7.04
C THR A 53 12.31 -9.92 8.55
N VAL A 54 12.10 -8.69 9.04
CA VAL A 54 12.22 -8.38 10.47
C VAL A 54 11.14 -9.09 11.30
N SER A 55 9.90 -9.15 10.81
CA SER A 55 8.81 -9.85 11.49
C SER A 55 9.07 -11.34 11.59
N LEU A 56 9.56 -11.98 10.52
CA LEU A 56 9.91 -13.40 10.53
C LEU A 56 11.08 -13.67 11.47
N TRP A 57 12.14 -12.85 11.40
CA TRP A 57 13.27 -12.96 12.32
C TRP A 57 12.81 -12.89 13.78
N MET A 58 11.94 -11.94 14.12
CA MET A 58 11.40 -11.79 15.47
C MET A 58 10.60 -13.01 15.95
N GLN A 59 9.77 -13.59 15.07
CA GLN A 59 9.01 -14.81 15.39
C GLN A 59 9.91 -16.02 15.66
N LEU A 60 11.06 -16.11 14.99
CA LEU A 60 12.03 -17.18 15.21
C LEU A 60 12.83 -17.03 16.52
N GLN A 61 12.80 -15.85 17.16
CA GLN A 61 13.48 -15.61 18.43
C GLN A 61 12.61 -15.91 19.67
N VAL A 62 11.39 -16.44 19.49
CA VAL A 62 10.51 -16.77 20.62
C VAL A 62 11.09 -17.98 21.37
N PRO A 63 11.47 -17.84 22.66
CA PRO A 63 12.04 -18.93 23.44
C PRO A 63 10.99 -20.01 23.74
N LYS A 64 11.45 -21.20 24.16
CA LYS A 64 10.55 -22.23 24.69
C LYS A 64 9.79 -21.65 25.90
N VAL A 65 8.52 -22.00 26.02
CA VAL A 65 7.69 -21.59 27.15
C VAL A 65 8.23 -22.26 28.41
N GLU A 66 8.76 -21.46 29.33
CA GLU A 66 9.24 -21.88 30.65
C GLU A 66 8.34 -21.24 31.72
N ASP A 67 8.20 -21.90 32.86
CA ASP A 67 7.30 -21.47 33.93
C ASP A 67 7.97 -20.38 34.78
N GLY A 68 8.01 -19.15 34.24
CA GLY A 68 8.57 -17.96 34.87
C GLY A 68 9.52 -17.15 33.97
N ASN A 69 9.79 -15.87 34.34
CA ASN A 69 10.65 -14.93 33.62
C ASN A 69 10.15 -14.46 32.23
N ASN A 70 8.84 -14.19 32.12
CA ASN A 70 8.16 -13.82 30.86
C ASN A 70 8.33 -12.34 30.44
N PHE A 71 9.17 -11.55 31.11
CA PHE A 71 9.35 -10.13 30.77
C PHE A 71 9.87 -9.96 29.33
N GLY A 72 10.84 -10.79 28.92
CA GLY A 72 11.36 -10.79 27.56
C GLY A 72 10.27 -11.09 26.51
N VAL A 73 9.35 -12.02 26.81
CA VAL A 73 8.24 -12.38 25.94
C VAL A 73 7.25 -11.23 25.81
N ALA A 74 6.86 -10.58 26.92
CA ALA A 74 5.96 -9.41 26.88
C ALA A 74 6.55 -8.23 26.07
N VAL A 75 7.86 -8.02 26.18
CA VAL A 75 8.59 -7.03 25.39
C VAL A 75 8.60 -7.42 23.90
N GLN A 76 8.83 -8.69 23.57
CA GLN A 76 8.77 -9.20 22.20
C GLN A 76 7.38 -9.01 21.58
N GLU A 77 6.31 -9.35 22.31
CA GLU A 77 4.92 -9.16 21.89
C GLU A 77 4.63 -7.69 21.57
N LYS A 78 5.09 -6.75 22.41
CA LYS A 78 4.86 -5.32 22.16
C LYS A 78 5.56 -4.83 20.90
N VAL A 79 6.74 -5.36 20.60
CA VAL A 79 7.41 -5.06 19.33
C VAL A 79 6.66 -5.68 18.16
N PHE A 80 6.20 -6.92 18.29
CA PHE A 80 5.42 -7.59 17.24
C PHE A 80 4.11 -6.84 16.93
N GLU A 81 3.44 -6.31 17.94
CA GLU A 81 2.29 -5.42 17.79
C GLU A 81 2.67 -4.17 16.96
N LEU A 82 3.80 -3.53 17.27
CA LEU A 82 4.30 -2.38 16.50
C LEU A 82 4.61 -2.75 15.04
N LEU A 83 5.21 -3.92 14.79
CA LEU A 83 5.48 -4.42 13.44
C LEU A 83 4.18 -4.63 12.65
N THR A 84 3.18 -5.22 13.29
CA THR A 84 1.86 -5.49 12.71
C THR A 84 1.14 -4.19 12.37
N ASN A 85 1.09 -3.24 13.31
CA ASN A 85 0.50 -1.93 13.08
C ASN A 85 1.19 -1.17 11.94
N THR A 86 2.52 -1.27 11.85
CA THR A 86 3.29 -0.69 10.75
C THR A 86 2.91 -1.32 9.41
N ARG A 87 2.75 -2.65 9.36
CA ARG A 87 2.35 -3.36 8.15
C ARG A 87 0.97 -2.91 7.67
N THR A 88 -0.02 -2.86 8.56
CA THR A 88 -1.37 -2.40 8.23
C THR A 88 -1.36 -0.98 7.68
N LYS A 89 -0.57 -0.07 8.28
CA LYS A 89 -0.42 1.29 7.78
C LYS A 89 0.16 1.34 6.36
N ILE A 90 1.18 0.53 6.07
CA ILE A 90 1.78 0.45 4.72
C ILE A 90 0.78 -0.11 3.70
N GLU A 91 -0.02 -1.11 4.07
CA GLU A 91 -1.08 -1.66 3.22
C GLU A 91 -2.18 -0.62 2.92
N ALA A 92 -2.51 0.25 3.89
CA ALA A 92 -3.39 1.38 3.68
C ALA A 92 -2.82 2.40 2.67
N PHE A 93 -1.52 2.71 2.76
CA PHE A 93 -0.85 3.55 1.75
C PHE A 93 -0.92 2.94 0.36
N GLN A 94 -0.61 1.65 0.23
CA GLN A 94 -0.68 0.96 -1.06
C GLN A 94 -2.10 1.02 -1.66
N THR A 95 -3.12 0.88 -0.83
CA THR A 95 -4.54 0.98 -1.24
C THR A 95 -4.88 2.38 -1.73
N LEU A 96 -4.49 3.43 -1.01
CA LEU A 96 -4.70 4.83 -1.40
C LEU A 96 -4.05 5.12 -2.76
N LEU A 97 -2.77 4.76 -2.93
CA LEU A 97 -2.02 4.97 -4.17
C LEU A 97 -2.54 4.13 -5.35
N GLY A 98 -3.30 3.07 -5.08
CA GLY A 98 -3.94 2.22 -6.10
C GLY A 98 -5.20 2.84 -6.70
N LYS A 99 -5.89 3.72 -5.97
CA LYS A 99 -7.19 4.28 -6.40
C LYS A 99 -7.07 5.45 -7.36
N TYR A 100 -6.03 6.26 -7.22
CA TYR A 100 -5.87 7.52 -7.95
C TYR A 100 -6.06 7.43 -9.45
N SER A 101 -5.47 6.43 -10.12
CA SER A 101 -5.57 6.31 -11.58
C SER A 101 -7.01 6.09 -12.06
N ASN A 102 -7.80 5.31 -11.31
CA ASN A 102 -9.20 5.08 -11.61
C ASN A 102 -10.05 6.32 -11.29
N GLU A 103 -9.89 6.89 -10.09
CA GLU A 103 -10.67 8.07 -9.66
C GLU A 103 -10.41 9.29 -10.57
N ARG A 104 -9.15 9.51 -10.96
CA ARG A 104 -8.79 10.55 -11.93
C ARG A 104 -9.33 10.23 -13.31
N GLY A 105 -9.26 8.96 -13.75
CA GLY A 105 -9.83 8.51 -15.02
C GLY A 105 -11.32 8.78 -15.11
N ASP A 106 -12.08 8.45 -14.07
CA ASP A 106 -13.51 8.70 -13.97
C ASP A 106 -13.83 10.19 -13.97
N ALA A 107 -13.06 11.01 -13.24
CA ALA A 107 -13.21 12.46 -13.22
C ALA A 107 -12.95 13.08 -14.60
N VAL A 108 -11.89 12.63 -15.29
CA VAL A 108 -11.55 13.05 -16.66
C VAL A 108 -12.65 12.64 -17.64
N ALA A 109 -13.15 11.41 -17.57
CA ALA A 109 -14.23 10.92 -18.42
C ALA A 109 -15.51 11.75 -18.25
N LYS A 110 -15.89 12.07 -17.00
CA LYS A 110 -17.04 12.95 -16.69
C LYS A 110 -16.82 14.38 -17.19
N ALA A 111 -15.63 14.92 -17.03
CA ALA A 111 -15.29 16.27 -17.52
C ALA A 111 -15.33 16.37 -19.05
N ALA A 112 -14.90 15.32 -19.75
CA ALA A 112 -14.97 15.23 -21.21
C ALA A 112 -16.41 15.07 -21.69
N LYS A 113 -17.20 14.22 -21.01
CA LYS A 113 -18.59 13.93 -21.37
C LYS A 113 -19.54 15.11 -21.10
N SER A 114 -19.33 15.84 -20.01
CA SER A 114 -20.18 16.96 -19.60
C SER A 114 -19.37 18.25 -19.40
N PRO A 115 -18.87 18.89 -20.49
CA PRO A 115 -17.97 20.04 -20.38
C PRO A 115 -18.57 21.28 -19.70
N HIS A 116 -19.90 21.38 -19.68
CA HIS A 116 -20.65 22.45 -19.04
C HIS A 116 -20.61 22.36 -17.50
N VAL A 117 -20.27 21.20 -16.93
CA VAL A 117 -20.11 21.01 -15.49
C VAL A 117 -18.66 21.30 -15.09
N GLY A 118 -18.39 22.54 -14.66
CA GLY A 118 -17.06 22.99 -14.27
C GLY A 118 -16.43 22.18 -13.13
N ASP A 119 -17.25 21.63 -12.24
CA ASP A 119 -16.80 20.86 -11.07
C ASP A 119 -16.01 19.61 -11.44
N TYR A 120 -16.31 18.96 -12.58
CA TYR A 120 -15.52 17.79 -13.00
C TYR A 120 -14.09 18.15 -13.39
N ARG A 121 -13.87 19.34 -13.98
CA ARG A 121 -12.51 19.83 -14.26
C ARG A 121 -11.78 20.18 -12.97
N ALA A 122 -12.47 20.85 -12.04
CA ALA A 122 -11.93 21.14 -10.72
C ALA A 122 -11.57 19.86 -9.96
N LEU A 123 -12.40 18.82 -10.04
CA LEU A 123 -12.17 17.52 -9.40
C LEU A 123 -10.87 16.87 -9.87
N VAL A 124 -10.56 16.90 -11.18
CA VAL A 124 -9.29 16.38 -11.70
C VAL A 124 -8.10 17.08 -11.03
N HIS A 125 -8.13 18.42 -10.93
CA HIS A 125 -7.07 19.18 -10.28
C HIS A 125 -6.99 18.94 -8.77
N GLN A 126 -8.13 18.77 -8.10
CA GLN A 126 -8.19 18.46 -6.67
C GLN A 126 -7.62 17.07 -6.38
N LEU A 127 -7.91 16.06 -7.21
CA LEU A 127 -7.33 14.72 -7.07
C LEU A 127 -5.81 14.74 -7.26
N ASP A 128 -5.30 15.48 -8.24
CA ASP A 128 -3.86 15.66 -8.47
C ASP A 128 -3.18 16.30 -7.25
N GLN A 129 -3.77 17.40 -6.71
CA GLN A 129 -3.23 18.10 -5.54
C GLN A 129 -3.30 17.24 -4.27
N PHE A 130 -4.41 16.55 -4.06
CA PHE A 130 -4.61 15.65 -2.93
C PHE A 130 -3.56 14.54 -2.94
N LEU A 131 -3.38 13.85 -4.07
CA LEU A 131 -2.40 12.77 -4.15
C LEU A 131 -0.98 13.30 -3.95
N TYR A 132 -0.63 14.48 -4.48
CA TYR A 132 0.68 15.07 -4.25
C TYR A 132 0.97 15.29 -2.75
N CYS A 133 0.00 15.83 -2.01
CA CYS A 133 0.11 16.02 -0.57
C CYS A 133 0.27 14.68 0.17
N GLU A 134 -0.54 13.68 -0.19
CA GLU A 134 -0.49 12.34 0.39
C GLU A 134 0.85 11.64 0.12
N LEU A 135 1.37 11.72 -1.11
CA LEU A 135 2.69 11.18 -1.47
C LEU A 135 3.78 11.78 -0.58
N ARG A 136 3.74 13.09 -0.34
CA ARG A 136 4.70 13.76 0.56
C ARG A 136 4.60 13.23 1.98
N LEU A 137 3.39 13.05 2.52
CA LEU A 137 3.19 12.50 3.86
C LEU A 137 3.65 11.05 3.97
N ILE A 138 3.35 10.22 2.96
CA ILE A 138 3.76 8.82 2.88
C ILE A 138 5.29 8.70 2.87
N VAL A 139 5.99 9.52 2.07
CA VAL A 139 7.46 9.50 2.03
C VAL A 139 8.07 9.88 3.39
N LEU A 140 7.49 10.88 4.07
CA LEU A 140 7.91 11.26 5.43
C LEU A 140 7.68 10.11 6.42
N GLU A 141 6.56 9.40 6.30
CA GLU A 141 6.26 8.28 7.17
C GLU A 141 7.16 7.07 6.88
N ILE A 142 7.47 6.76 5.61
CA ILE A 142 8.45 5.73 5.24
C ILE A 142 9.80 6.04 5.89
N ARG A 143 10.26 7.30 5.80
CA ARG A 143 11.49 7.74 6.47
C ARG A 143 11.40 7.54 7.98
N ASN A 144 10.29 7.93 8.60
CA ASN A 144 10.09 7.77 10.05
C ASN A 144 10.10 6.29 10.46
N ILE A 145 9.49 5.40 9.67
CA ILE A 145 9.51 3.96 9.92
C ILE A 145 10.95 3.43 9.90
N TYR A 146 11.76 3.80 8.90
CA TYR A 146 13.16 3.41 8.86
C TYR A 146 13.98 3.97 10.04
N LEU A 147 13.77 5.23 10.43
CA LEU A 147 14.50 5.85 11.54
C LEU A 147 14.11 5.29 12.92
N MET A 148 12.82 5.08 13.15
CA MET A 148 12.32 4.45 14.39
C MET A 148 12.78 3.01 14.50
N LYS A 149 12.84 2.28 13.38
CA LYS A 149 13.43 0.94 13.31
C LYS A 149 14.93 0.98 13.57
N CYS A 150 15.68 1.92 13.02
CA CYS A 150 17.12 2.01 13.26
C CYS A 150 17.41 2.33 14.75
N LYS A 151 16.68 3.26 15.37
CA LYS A 151 16.86 3.60 16.80
C LYS A 151 16.38 2.50 17.75
N LYS A 152 15.19 1.93 17.52
CA LYS A 152 14.68 0.85 18.37
C LYS A 152 15.42 -0.46 18.13
N SER A 153 15.71 -0.85 16.89
CA SER A 153 16.50 -2.06 16.60
C SER A 153 17.92 -1.96 17.11
N MET A 154 18.56 -0.78 17.17
CA MET A 154 19.91 -0.66 17.76
C MET A 154 19.86 -0.85 19.29
N SER A 155 18.90 -0.21 19.97
CA SER A 155 18.71 -0.36 21.42
C SER A 155 18.16 -1.75 21.80
N TYR A 156 17.31 -2.35 20.97
CA TYR A 156 16.80 -3.71 21.16
C TYR A 156 17.79 -4.78 20.77
N CYS A 157 18.58 -4.65 19.69
CA CYS A 157 19.69 -5.57 19.43
C CYS A 157 20.69 -5.49 20.58
N GLN A 158 20.99 -4.33 21.14
CA GLN A 158 21.77 -4.24 22.36
C GLN A 158 21.10 -4.99 23.52
N ASN A 159 19.81 -4.77 23.81
CA ASN A 159 19.14 -5.44 24.93
C ASN A 159 18.92 -6.95 24.71
N VAL A 160 18.62 -7.40 23.50
CA VAL A 160 18.41 -8.82 23.14
C VAL A 160 19.74 -9.53 23.02
N ILE A 161 20.79 -8.94 22.44
CA ILE A 161 22.16 -9.50 22.48
C ILE A 161 22.64 -9.54 23.94
N PHE A 162 22.37 -8.52 24.75
CA PHE A 162 22.75 -8.51 26.16
C PHE A 162 21.96 -9.56 26.97
N LEU A 163 20.67 -9.77 26.69
CA LEU A 163 19.86 -10.82 27.33
C LEU A 163 20.24 -12.24 26.85
N VAL A 164 20.54 -12.42 25.57
CA VAL A 164 20.90 -13.73 24.99
C VAL A 164 22.36 -14.11 25.29
N MET A 165 23.28 -13.14 25.39
CA MET A 165 24.69 -13.40 25.72
C MET A 165 25.01 -13.41 27.22
N ILE A 166 24.09 -12.97 28.09
CA ILE A 166 24.26 -13.03 29.56
C ILE A 166 23.50 -14.20 30.17
N SER A 167 22.61 -14.87 29.43
CA SER A 167 22.04 -16.15 29.89
C SER A 167 23.14 -17.22 29.88
N PRO A 168 23.50 -17.85 31.01
CA PRO A 168 24.62 -18.79 31.12
C PRO A 168 24.36 -20.16 30.44
N THR A 169 23.41 -20.23 29.51
CA THR A 169 22.94 -21.47 28.87
C THR A 169 23.33 -21.65 27.41
N VAL A 170 24.08 -20.72 26.79
CA VAL A 170 24.64 -20.92 25.44
C VAL A 170 26.17 -20.94 25.51
N PRO A 171 26.81 -22.12 25.65
CA PRO A 171 28.25 -22.20 25.48
C PRO A 171 28.58 -22.00 24.00
N PHE A 172 29.53 -21.10 23.74
CA PHE A 172 30.50 -21.14 22.64
C PHE A 172 30.01 -21.57 21.25
N LEU A 173 30.04 -20.65 20.27
CA LEU A 173 30.50 -20.92 18.90
C LEU A 173 30.58 -19.65 18.04
N ILE A 174 31.48 -18.71 18.38
CA ILE A 174 32.11 -17.82 17.38
C ILE A 174 33.57 -17.53 17.81
N ILE A 175 34.46 -18.51 17.61
CA ILE A 175 35.87 -18.27 17.22
C ILE A 175 36.26 -19.42 16.28
N SER A 176 36.22 -19.17 14.97
CA SER A 176 37.19 -19.60 13.94
C SER A 176 36.77 -19.04 12.59
#